data_AF-A0A2A5E8V3-F1
#
_entry.id   AF-A0A2A5E8V3-F1
#
_cell.length_a   1.000
_cell.length_b   1.000
_cell.length_c   1.000
_cell.angle_alpha   90.00
_cell.angle_beta   90.00
_cell.angle_gamma   90.00
#
_symmetry.space_group_name_H-M   'P 1'
#
loop_
_entity.id
_entity.type
_entity.pdbx_description
1 polymer ?
#
loop_
_entity_poly.entity_id
_entity_poly.type
_entity_poly.pdbx_seq_one_letter_code
_entity_poly.pdbx_strand_id
1 'polypeptide(L)'
;MEILSKLTPAETLLVLETSNTELKDLLKYTFMDLLLKKAIKTTEVRKQPNRRDRARIYSYVIAGENWSSYKPMLHEIIYLSPFQESNSIQILFRHVVKIGFQNSGGKKGFIRKKLMTSSNLLGHFKNGLFDSFFNNIKLTPKGEHTLKEIKKSIEKLEKELPDIINTDKKKALEILLTIKGNIFLLKNLDFQLLRKIDGQLMEEFKRQNGEDTGCYGGGDWGTHGDSFDSSFDSADSFGGDSGCSGCSGCGGCGGCG
;
A
#
# COMPACT_ATOMS: atom_id res chain seq x y z
N MET A 1 -10.98 -7.54 17.77
CA MET A 1 -9.89 -8.17 16.98
C MET A 1 -10.43 -8.88 15.75
N GLU A 2 -11.48 -9.69 15.85
CA GLU A 2 -12.05 -10.42 14.70
C GLU A 2 -12.33 -9.52 13.47
N ILE A 3 -12.88 -8.31 13.69
CA ILE A 3 -13.14 -7.36 12.59
C ILE A 3 -11.88 -6.95 11.81
N LEU A 4 -10.75 -6.73 12.51
CA LEU A 4 -9.47 -6.38 11.89
C LEU A 4 -8.85 -7.57 11.12
N SER A 5 -9.29 -8.80 11.37
CA SER A 5 -8.81 -9.96 10.62
C SER A 5 -9.48 -10.12 9.25
N LYS A 6 -10.64 -9.46 9.08
CA LYS A 6 -11.51 -9.55 7.89
C LYS A 6 -11.26 -8.43 6.88
N LEU A 7 -11.07 -7.21 7.36
CA LEU A 7 -10.88 -6.03 6.51
C LEU A 7 -9.42 -5.85 6.10
N THR A 8 -9.17 -5.37 4.88
CA THR A 8 -7.83 -4.89 4.51
C THR A 8 -7.52 -3.55 5.17
N PRO A 9 -6.24 -3.14 5.21
CA PRO A 9 -5.86 -1.84 5.76
C PRO A 9 -6.55 -0.65 5.09
N ALA A 10 -6.70 -0.68 3.76
CA ALA A 10 -7.40 0.36 3.02
C ALA A 10 -8.91 0.35 3.31
N GLU A 11 -9.53 -0.83 3.46
CA GLU A 11 -10.93 -0.97 3.85
C GLU A 11 -11.17 -0.46 5.28
N THR A 12 -10.31 -0.83 6.22
CA THR A 12 -10.36 -0.38 7.62
C THR A 12 -10.19 1.13 7.70
N LEU A 13 -9.22 1.71 6.99
CA LEU A 13 -9.01 3.15 6.95
C LEU A 13 -10.24 3.88 6.40
N LEU A 14 -10.85 3.36 5.33
CA LEU A 14 -12.07 3.94 4.76
C LEU A 14 -13.23 3.94 5.76
N VAL A 15 -13.38 2.90 6.57
CA VAL A 15 -14.42 2.87 7.62
C VAL A 15 -14.08 3.87 8.74
N LEU A 16 -12.81 3.98 9.13
CA LEU A 16 -12.34 4.87 10.20
C LEU A 16 -12.55 6.35 9.89
N GLU A 17 -12.22 6.76 8.68
CA GLU A 17 -12.13 8.18 8.29
C GLU A 17 -13.20 8.60 7.29
N THR A 18 -13.86 7.66 6.64
CA THR A 18 -14.99 7.88 5.71
C THR A 18 -14.67 8.87 4.59
N SER A 19 -15.22 10.09 4.66
CA SER A 19 -15.03 11.14 3.66
C SER A 19 -13.66 11.82 3.77
N ASN A 20 -13.06 11.78 4.96
CA ASN A 20 -11.78 12.45 5.24
C ASN A 20 -10.58 11.68 4.69
N THR A 21 -10.74 10.41 4.32
CA THR A 21 -9.62 9.58 3.87
C THR A 21 -8.97 10.11 2.61
N GLU A 22 -7.65 10.25 2.59
CA GLU A 22 -6.92 10.64 1.39
C GLU A 22 -6.71 9.46 0.43
N LEU A 23 -6.69 9.74 -0.89
CA LEU A 23 -6.40 8.70 -1.87
C LEU A 23 -4.98 8.15 -1.68
N LYS A 24 -4.02 9.02 -1.35
CA LYS A 24 -2.62 8.65 -1.11
C LYS A 24 -2.53 7.55 -0.05
N ASP A 25 -3.18 7.74 1.09
CA ASP A 25 -3.17 6.77 2.19
C ASP A 25 -3.83 5.45 1.82
N LEU A 26 -4.98 5.48 1.14
CA LEU A 26 -5.65 4.27 0.67
C LEU A 26 -4.75 3.45 -0.27
N LEU A 27 -4.05 4.13 -1.17
CA LEU A 27 -3.12 3.52 -2.11
C LEU A 27 -1.87 2.98 -1.39
N LYS A 28 -1.29 3.77 -0.47
CA LYS A 28 -0.15 3.39 0.37
C LYS A 28 -0.45 2.12 1.15
N TYR A 29 -1.55 2.08 1.88
CA TYR A 29 -1.89 0.92 2.71
C TYR A 29 -2.30 -0.29 1.88
N THR A 30 -2.88 -0.10 0.69
CA THR A 30 -3.09 -1.21 -0.26
C THR A 30 -1.76 -1.80 -0.70
N PHE A 31 -0.79 -0.96 -1.06
CA PHE A 31 0.54 -1.39 -1.49
C PHE A 31 1.32 -2.09 -0.38
N MET A 32 1.32 -1.53 0.83
CA MET A 32 1.98 -2.13 2.00
C MET A 32 1.38 -3.48 2.38
N ASP A 33 0.06 -3.64 2.29
CA ASP A 33 -0.61 -4.92 2.52
C ASP A 33 -0.21 -5.96 1.47
N LEU A 34 -0.05 -5.56 0.20
CA LEU A 34 0.42 -6.46 -0.86
C LEU A 34 1.86 -6.94 -0.66
N LEU A 35 2.75 -6.07 -0.13
CA LEU A 35 4.09 -6.46 0.29
C LEU A 35 4.06 -7.46 1.45
N LEU A 36 3.24 -7.19 2.47
CA LEU A 36 3.09 -8.08 3.63
C LEU A 36 2.55 -9.45 3.22
N LYS A 37 1.59 -9.50 2.31
CA LYS A 37 1.02 -10.73 1.73
C LYS A 37 1.96 -11.44 0.76
N LYS A 38 3.11 -10.83 0.42
CA LYS A 38 4.08 -11.32 -0.59
C LYS A 38 3.44 -11.56 -1.96
N ALA A 39 2.43 -10.78 -2.30
CA ALA A 39 1.88 -10.75 -3.66
C ALA A 39 2.85 -10.04 -4.61
N ILE A 40 3.57 -9.05 -4.09
CA ILE A 40 4.69 -8.35 -4.74
C ILE A 40 5.85 -8.26 -3.76
N LYS A 41 7.04 -7.98 -4.27
CA LYS A 41 8.24 -7.72 -3.47
C LYS A 41 9.13 -6.66 -4.10
N THR A 42 9.90 -5.97 -3.28
CA THR A 42 10.87 -4.97 -3.72
C THR A 42 12.25 -5.61 -3.89
N THR A 43 13.03 -5.19 -4.88
CA THR A 43 14.42 -5.62 -5.06
C THR A 43 15.28 -4.43 -5.44
N GLU A 44 16.49 -4.38 -4.90
CA GLU A 44 17.43 -3.31 -5.21
C GLU A 44 18.42 -3.77 -6.27
N VAL A 45 18.61 -2.93 -7.29
CA VAL A 45 19.58 -3.17 -8.36
C VAL A 45 20.54 -2.00 -8.41
N ARG A 46 21.82 -2.28 -8.17
CA ARG A 46 22.90 -1.31 -8.36
C ARG A 46 23.17 -1.19 -9.86
N LYS A 47 22.96 -0.01 -10.42
CA LYS A 47 23.29 0.28 -11.83
C LYS A 47 24.31 1.40 -11.92
N GLN A 48 25.26 1.22 -12.82
CA GLN A 48 26.26 2.23 -13.18
C GLN A 48 26.22 2.36 -14.71
N PRO A 49 25.42 3.30 -15.26
CA PRO A 49 25.21 3.40 -16.71
C PRO A 49 26.51 3.56 -17.50
N ASN A 50 27.45 4.36 -16.98
CA ASN A 50 28.80 4.49 -17.53
C ASN A 50 29.84 4.30 -16.43
N ARG A 51 31.03 3.78 -16.80
CA ARG A 51 32.16 3.56 -15.87
C ARG A 51 32.58 4.81 -15.08
N ARG A 52 32.29 6.02 -15.61
CA ARG A 52 32.59 7.31 -14.97
C ARG A 52 31.46 7.84 -14.07
N ASP A 53 30.25 7.31 -14.21
CA ASP A 53 29.10 7.75 -13.41
C ASP A 53 29.13 7.11 -12.02
N ARG A 54 28.55 7.79 -11.03
CA ARG A 54 28.34 7.17 -9.72
C ARG A 54 27.31 6.06 -9.86
N ALA A 55 27.61 4.89 -9.28
CA ALA A 55 26.64 3.81 -9.18
C ALA A 55 25.43 4.28 -8.36
N ARG A 56 24.23 4.04 -8.88
CA ARG A 56 22.96 4.37 -8.22
C ARG A 56 22.23 3.08 -7.88
N ILE A 57 21.57 3.07 -6.74
CA ILE A 57 20.70 1.97 -6.32
C ILE A 57 19.29 2.30 -6.82
N TYR A 58 18.69 1.37 -7.55
CA TYR A 58 17.32 1.47 -8.03
C TYR A 58 16.48 0.42 -7.34
N SER A 59 15.39 0.84 -6.73
CA SER A 59 14.38 -0.08 -6.19
C SER A 59 13.38 -0.45 -7.29
N TYR A 60 13.20 -1.74 -7.50
CA TYR A 60 12.25 -2.34 -8.43
C TYR A 60 11.20 -3.13 -7.64
N VAL A 61 10.02 -3.28 -8.20
CA VAL A 61 8.96 -4.15 -7.72
C VAL A 61 8.80 -5.28 -8.73
N ILE A 62 8.71 -6.50 -8.22
CA ILE A 62 8.54 -7.74 -8.97
C ILE A 62 7.41 -8.58 -8.35
N ALA A 63 6.94 -9.59 -9.07
CA ALA A 63 6.00 -10.57 -8.53
C ALA A 63 6.59 -11.23 -7.27
N GLY A 64 5.75 -11.37 -6.24
CA GLY A 64 6.13 -11.94 -4.96
C GLY A 64 6.07 -13.47 -4.94
N GLU A 65 6.50 -14.08 -3.84
CA GLU A 65 6.51 -15.53 -3.66
C GLU A 65 5.10 -16.14 -3.76
N ASN A 66 4.10 -15.43 -3.22
CA ASN A 66 2.72 -15.92 -3.20
C ASN A 66 1.97 -15.62 -4.51
N TRP A 67 2.62 -15.04 -5.52
CA TRP A 67 1.96 -14.55 -6.73
C TRP A 67 1.08 -15.60 -7.42
N SER A 68 1.57 -16.84 -7.57
CA SER A 68 0.88 -17.90 -8.29
C SER A 68 -0.43 -18.36 -7.63
N SER A 69 -0.53 -18.27 -6.30
CA SER A 69 -1.71 -18.64 -5.52
C SER A 69 -2.54 -17.43 -5.09
N TYR A 70 -2.04 -16.21 -5.30
CA TYR A 70 -2.67 -14.98 -4.83
C TYR A 70 -3.92 -14.64 -5.65
N LYS A 71 -5.06 -14.48 -4.95
CA LYS A 71 -6.30 -14.00 -5.56
C LYS A 71 -6.53 -12.53 -5.21
N PRO A 72 -6.30 -11.60 -6.15
CA PRO A 72 -6.37 -10.18 -5.86
C PRO A 72 -7.81 -9.66 -5.72
N MET A 73 -8.00 -8.68 -4.84
CA MET A 73 -9.23 -7.89 -4.76
C MET A 73 -9.22 -6.73 -5.77
N LEU A 74 -10.39 -6.18 -6.08
CA LEU A 74 -10.54 -5.11 -7.08
C LEU A 74 -9.67 -3.87 -6.80
N HIS A 75 -9.50 -3.51 -5.52
CA HIS A 75 -8.67 -2.39 -5.11
C HIS A 75 -7.18 -2.71 -5.13
N GLU A 76 -6.79 -3.98 -5.17
CA GLU A 76 -5.39 -4.42 -5.27
C GLU A 76 -4.92 -4.53 -6.73
N ILE A 77 -5.83 -4.88 -7.65
CA ILE A 77 -5.55 -5.07 -9.09
C ILE A 77 -4.85 -3.85 -9.72
N ILE A 78 -5.06 -2.64 -9.20
CA ILE A 78 -4.42 -1.42 -9.70
C ILE A 78 -2.89 -1.48 -9.73
N TYR A 79 -2.30 -2.26 -8.82
CA TYR A 79 -0.86 -2.49 -8.73
C TYR A 79 -0.45 -3.78 -9.43
N LEU A 80 -1.35 -4.75 -9.47
CA LEU A 80 -1.03 -6.12 -9.87
C LEU A 80 -1.21 -6.37 -11.36
N SER A 81 -1.98 -5.55 -12.07
CA SER A 81 -2.27 -5.74 -13.49
C SER A 81 -1.02 -5.90 -14.37
N PRO A 82 0.10 -5.16 -14.19
CA PRO A 82 1.28 -5.36 -15.03
C PRO A 82 1.93 -6.73 -14.87
N PHE A 83 1.84 -7.31 -13.66
CA PHE A 83 2.42 -8.62 -13.35
C PHE A 83 1.54 -9.76 -13.83
N GLN A 84 0.25 -9.54 -14.07
CA GLN A 84 -0.66 -10.54 -14.66
C GLN A 84 -0.33 -10.80 -16.13
N GLU A 85 0.16 -9.80 -16.84
CA GLU A 85 0.59 -9.92 -18.23
C GLU A 85 1.98 -10.58 -18.34
N SER A 86 2.87 -10.30 -17.38
CA SER A 86 4.19 -10.91 -17.33
C SER A 86 4.72 -11.01 -15.90
N ASN A 87 4.73 -12.23 -15.35
CA ASN A 87 5.21 -12.47 -13.98
C ASN A 87 6.70 -12.13 -13.78
N SER A 88 7.49 -12.10 -14.86
CA SER A 88 8.93 -11.80 -14.83
C SER A 88 9.27 -10.31 -14.96
N ILE A 89 8.27 -9.45 -15.14
CA ILE A 89 8.51 -8.01 -15.31
C ILE A 89 9.12 -7.40 -14.04
N GLN A 90 10.04 -6.46 -14.23
CA GLN A 90 10.60 -5.65 -13.15
C GLN A 90 10.29 -4.18 -13.43
N ILE A 91 9.55 -3.55 -12.52
CA ILE A 91 9.09 -2.18 -12.69
C ILE A 91 9.73 -1.33 -11.59
N LEU A 92 10.28 -0.17 -11.95
CA LEU A 92 10.82 0.76 -10.95
C LEU A 92 9.73 1.10 -9.91
N PHE A 93 10.10 1.11 -8.62
CA PHE A 93 9.18 1.35 -7.51
C PHE A 93 8.30 2.59 -7.75
N ARG A 94 8.94 3.73 -8.09
CA ARG A 94 8.24 4.98 -8.40
C ARG A 94 7.22 4.85 -9.54
N HIS A 95 7.48 3.98 -10.52
CA HIS A 95 6.57 3.74 -11.63
C HIS A 95 5.41 2.85 -11.21
N VAL A 96 5.60 1.89 -10.30
CA VAL A 96 4.49 1.12 -9.71
C VAL A 96 3.55 2.02 -8.91
N VAL A 97 4.10 2.95 -8.12
CA VAL A 97 3.28 3.95 -7.40
C VAL A 97 2.47 4.79 -8.40
N LYS A 98 3.12 5.28 -9.47
CA LYS A 98 2.45 6.03 -10.54
C LYS A 98 1.36 5.21 -11.25
N ILE A 99 1.63 3.96 -11.60
CA ILE A 99 0.66 3.04 -12.21
C ILE A 99 -0.55 2.86 -11.29
N GLY A 100 -0.33 2.59 -9.99
CA GLY A 100 -1.42 2.45 -9.02
C GLY A 100 -2.29 3.70 -8.92
N PHE A 101 -1.65 4.89 -8.87
CA PHE A 101 -2.36 6.16 -8.88
C PHE A 101 -3.20 6.35 -10.15
N GLN A 102 -2.63 6.14 -11.33
CA GLN A 102 -3.34 6.27 -12.60
C GLN A 102 -4.50 5.26 -12.72
N ASN A 103 -4.26 4.01 -12.34
CA ASN A 103 -5.25 2.92 -12.37
C ASN A 103 -6.34 3.05 -11.29
N SER A 104 -6.15 3.91 -10.29
CA SER A 104 -7.11 4.15 -9.22
C SER A 104 -8.40 4.79 -9.73
N GLY A 105 -8.33 5.56 -10.83
CA GLY A 105 -9.44 6.37 -11.33
C GLY A 105 -9.81 7.52 -10.39
N GLY A 106 -8.84 8.01 -9.60
CA GLY A 106 -9.01 9.09 -8.62
C GLY A 106 -9.75 8.63 -7.35
N LYS A 107 -9.87 9.53 -6.36
CA LYS A 107 -10.43 9.23 -5.02
C LYS A 107 -11.81 8.57 -5.10
N LYS A 108 -12.72 9.18 -5.87
CA LYS A 108 -14.08 8.67 -6.05
C LYS A 108 -14.10 7.31 -6.77
N GLY A 109 -13.30 7.16 -7.83
CA GLY A 109 -13.20 5.92 -8.59
C GLY A 109 -12.70 4.77 -7.72
N PHE A 110 -11.62 5.01 -6.98
CA PHE A 110 -11.02 4.03 -6.08
C PHE A 110 -12.00 3.60 -4.99
N ILE A 111 -12.55 4.56 -4.25
CA ILE A 111 -13.46 4.25 -3.14
C ILE A 111 -14.73 3.54 -3.63
N ARG A 112 -15.45 4.13 -4.60
CA ARG A 112 -16.80 3.65 -4.96
C ARG A 112 -16.75 2.40 -5.84
N LYS A 113 -15.78 2.27 -6.75
CA LYS A 113 -15.74 1.17 -7.72
C LYS A 113 -14.85 0.00 -7.27
N LYS A 114 -13.88 0.23 -6.38
CA LYS A 114 -12.89 -0.79 -6.02
C LYS A 114 -12.91 -1.20 -4.54
N LEU A 115 -13.10 -0.26 -3.61
CA LEU A 115 -13.19 -0.57 -2.17
C LEU A 115 -14.60 -0.96 -1.74
N MET A 116 -15.59 -0.10 -1.96
CA MET A 116 -16.97 -0.30 -1.49
C MET A 116 -17.69 -1.49 -2.16
N THR A 117 -17.15 -1.99 -3.28
CA THR A 117 -17.62 -3.19 -3.97
C THR A 117 -17.04 -4.48 -3.40
N SER A 118 -16.08 -4.39 -2.47
CA SER A 118 -15.55 -5.54 -1.75
C SER A 118 -16.64 -6.22 -0.93
N SER A 119 -16.62 -7.55 -0.91
CA SER A 119 -17.51 -8.36 -0.09
C SER A 119 -17.40 -8.03 1.39
N ASN A 120 -16.21 -7.62 1.84
CA ASN A 120 -15.92 -7.26 3.22
C ASN A 120 -16.68 -6.00 3.66
N LEU A 121 -16.90 -5.06 2.74
CA LEU A 121 -17.54 -3.78 3.01
C LEU A 121 -19.03 -3.76 2.63
N LEU A 122 -19.58 -4.88 2.17
CA LEU A 122 -20.99 -4.97 1.79
C LEU A 122 -21.93 -4.56 2.95
N GLY A 123 -22.74 -3.54 2.69
CA GLY A 123 -23.72 -3.02 3.65
C GLY A 123 -23.15 -2.10 4.74
N HIS A 124 -21.87 -1.72 4.70
CA HIS A 124 -21.29 -0.79 5.68
C HIS A 124 -21.55 0.68 5.34
N PHE A 125 -21.83 0.97 4.07
CA PHE A 125 -22.01 2.34 3.56
C PHE A 125 -23.38 2.54 2.93
N LYS A 126 -23.90 3.76 3.05
CA LYS A 126 -25.16 4.16 2.43
C LYS A 126 -24.94 4.38 0.93
N ASN A 127 -25.77 3.73 0.12
CA ASN A 127 -25.80 3.90 -1.33
C ASN A 127 -26.84 4.97 -1.70
N GLY A 128 -26.58 6.23 -1.35
CA GLY A 128 -27.40 7.36 -1.78
C GLY A 128 -26.97 7.84 -3.17
N LEU A 129 -27.91 7.88 -4.13
CA LEU A 129 -27.68 8.40 -5.48
C LEU A 129 -27.20 9.87 -5.47
N PHE A 130 -27.68 10.68 -4.51
CA PHE A 130 -27.31 12.09 -4.36
C PHE A 130 -26.01 12.34 -3.56
N ASP A 131 -25.60 11.40 -2.68
CA ASP A 131 -24.31 11.47 -1.98
C ASP A 131 -23.11 11.29 -2.94
N SER A 132 -23.36 10.87 -4.19
CA SER A 132 -22.37 10.71 -5.26
C SER A 132 -21.72 12.04 -5.68
N PHE A 133 -22.43 13.17 -5.56
CA PHE A 133 -21.94 14.48 -6.04
C PHE A 133 -20.95 15.16 -5.10
N PHE A 134 -21.13 15.02 -3.78
CA PHE A 134 -20.29 15.72 -2.78
C PHE A 134 -19.19 14.87 -2.16
N ASN A 135 -18.92 13.68 -2.72
CA ASN A 135 -17.98 12.69 -2.16
C ASN A 135 -18.23 12.36 -0.68
N ASN A 136 -19.45 12.63 -0.19
CA ASN A 136 -19.84 12.37 1.19
C ASN A 136 -20.16 10.88 1.34
N ILE A 137 -19.32 10.20 2.11
CA ILE A 137 -19.44 8.79 2.43
C ILE A 137 -20.06 8.69 3.82
N LYS A 138 -21.25 8.08 3.89
CA LYS A 138 -21.98 7.89 5.14
C LYS A 138 -22.06 6.41 5.47
N LEU A 139 -21.87 6.09 6.73
CA LEU A 139 -22.02 4.73 7.25
C LEU A 139 -23.50 4.37 7.41
N THR A 140 -23.80 3.08 7.28
CA THR A 140 -25.06 2.48 7.74
C THR A 140 -24.96 2.19 9.25
N PRO A 141 -26.05 1.80 9.94
CA PRO A 141 -25.95 1.33 11.32
C PRO A 141 -24.94 0.19 11.51
N LYS A 142 -24.84 -0.73 10.53
CA LYS A 142 -23.81 -1.79 10.49
C LYS A 142 -22.41 -1.19 10.38
N GLY A 143 -22.22 -0.20 9.52
CA GLY A 143 -20.96 0.52 9.37
C GLY A 143 -20.55 1.26 10.65
N GLU A 144 -21.49 1.93 11.32
CA GLU A 144 -21.24 2.63 12.58
C GLU A 144 -20.87 1.67 13.72
N HIS A 145 -21.53 0.51 13.80
CA HIS A 145 -21.15 -0.55 14.73
C HIS A 145 -19.71 -1.01 14.47
N THR A 146 -19.41 -1.30 13.21
CA THR A 146 -18.08 -1.74 12.76
C THR A 146 -17.01 -0.70 13.08
N LEU A 147 -17.28 0.57 12.84
CA LEU A 147 -16.40 1.69 13.20
C LEU A 147 -16.07 1.70 14.70
N LYS A 148 -17.08 1.55 15.57
CA LYS A 148 -16.88 1.50 17.03
C LYS A 148 -16.01 0.30 17.42
N GLU A 149 -16.23 -0.86 16.83
CA GLU A 149 -15.42 -2.07 17.11
C GLU A 149 -13.98 -1.95 16.63
N ILE A 150 -13.75 -1.35 15.45
CA ILE A 150 -12.42 -1.08 14.92
C ILE A 150 -11.69 -0.13 15.87
N LYS A 151 -12.28 1.02 16.22
CA LYS A 151 -11.68 2.00 17.14
C LYS A 151 -11.30 1.36 18.47
N LYS A 152 -12.24 0.66 19.09
CA LYS A 152 -12.00 -0.08 20.35
C LYS A 152 -10.88 -1.10 20.21
N SER A 153 -10.79 -1.80 19.07
CA SER A 153 -9.74 -2.79 18.84
C SER A 153 -8.37 -2.13 18.65
N ILE A 154 -8.29 -1.04 17.90
CA ILE A 154 -7.05 -0.28 17.67
C ILE A 154 -6.56 0.32 18.99
N GLU A 155 -7.41 1.03 19.74
CA GLU A 155 -7.06 1.63 21.02
C GLU A 155 -6.51 0.59 22.02
N LYS A 156 -7.15 -0.58 22.07
CA LYS A 156 -6.67 -1.70 22.89
C LYS A 156 -5.28 -2.17 22.45
N LEU A 157 -5.07 -2.36 21.15
CA LEU A 157 -3.80 -2.82 20.60
C LEU A 157 -2.69 -1.79 20.80
N GLU A 158 -2.96 -0.51 20.59
CA GLU A 158 -1.99 0.57 20.81
C GLU A 158 -1.53 0.64 22.28
N LYS A 159 -2.39 0.26 23.23
CA LYS A 159 -2.04 0.21 24.65
C LYS A 159 -1.29 -1.06 25.05
N GLU A 160 -1.73 -2.22 24.58
CA GLU A 160 -1.26 -3.52 25.08
C GLU A 160 -0.09 -4.09 24.26
N LEU A 161 -0.07 -3.87 22.95
CA LEU A 161 0.86 -4.54 22.04
C LEU A 161 2.34 -4.21 22.30
N PRO A 162 2.75 -2.95 22.61
CA PRO A 162 4.15 -2.64 22.90
C PRO A 162 4.70 -3.45 24.09
N ASP A 163 3.91 -3.63 25.15
CA ASP A 163 4.29 -4.42 26.31
C ASP A 163 4.32 -5.92 25.99
N ILE A 164 3.33 -6.42 25.24
CA ILE A 164 3.27 -7.83 24.82
C ILE A 164 4.48 -8.18 23.94
N ILE A 165 4.91 -7.31 23.02
CA ILE A 165 6.09 -7.53 22.18
C ILE A 165 7.36 -7.76 23.01
N ASN A 166 7.50 -7.06 24.13
CA ASN A 166 8.67 -7.19 24.99
C ASN A 166 8.57 -8.34 25.99
N THR A 167 7.36 -8.75 26.39
CA THR A 167 7.14 -9.76 27.43
C THR A 167 6.80 -11.15 26.90
N ASP A 168 5.97 -11.25 25.85
CA ASP A 168 5.49 -12.50 25.28
C ASP A 168 5.46 -12.41 23.74
N LYS A 169 6.60 -12.77 23.14
CA LYS A 169 6.79 -12.74 21.68
C LYS A 169 5.82 -13.65 20.93
N LYS A 170 5.42 -14.79 21.49
CA LYS A 170 4.51 -15.74 20.82
C LYS A 170 3.11 -15.14 20.75
N LYS A 171 2.62 -14.60 21.86
CA LYS A 171 1.33 -13.90 21.88
C LYS A 171 1.33 -12.65 21.01
N ALA A 172 2.44 -11.89 21.00
CA ALA A 172 2.59 -10.77 20.08
C ALA A 172 2.46 -11.25 18.62
N LEU A 173 3.19 -12.30 18.25
CA LEU A 173 3.15 -12.90 16.92
C LEU A 173 1.73 -13.32 16.53
N GLU A 174 1.01 -14.03 17.40
CA GLU A 174 -0.39 -14.43 17.16
C GLU A 174 -1.31 -13.23 16.90
N ILE A 175 -1.16 -12.15 17.68
CA ILE A 175 -1.92 -10.91 17.49
C ILE A 175 -1.60 -10.30 16.13
N LEU A 176 -0.31 -10.21 15.77
CA LEU A 176 0.13 -9.63 14.50
C LEU A 176 -0.38 -10.43 13.29
N LEU A 177 -0.31 -11.76 13.35
CA LEU A 177 -0.87 -12.65 12.32
C LEU A 177 -2.40 -12.51 12.22
N THR A 178 -3.07 -12.25 13.34
CA THR A 178 -4.54 -12.07 13.38
C THR A 178 -4.96 -10.76 12.70
N ILE A 179 -4.28 -9.65 12.99
CA ILE A 179 -4.65 -8.33 12.44
C ILE A 179 -4.08 -8.07 11.04
N LYS A 180 -3.10 -8.87 10.62
CA LYS A 180 -2.46 -8.83 9.28
C LYS A 180 -1.98 -7.41 8.97
N GLY A 181 -2.23 -6.90 7.77
CA GLY A 181 -1.82 -5.56 7.34
C GLY A 181 -2.39 -4.43 8.18
N ASN A 182 -3.45 -4.64 8.99
CA ASN A 182 -4.00 -3.56 9.82
C ASN A 182 -3.02 -3.11 10.91
N ILE A 183 -1.91 -3.83 11.11
CA ILE A 183 -0.75 -3.37 11.87
C ILE A 183 -0.24 -1.99 11.42
N PHE A 184 -0.33 -1.66 10.13
CA PHE A 184 0.12 -0.38 9.59
C PHE A 184 -0.74 0.82 10.03
N LEU A 185 -1.92 0.56 10.60
CA LEU A 185 -2.83 1.59 11.10
C LEU A 185 -2.60 1.93 12.58
N LEU A 186 -1.71 1.19 13.27
CA LEU A 186 -1.38 1.42 14.67
C LEU A 186 -0.32 2.52 14.78
N LYS A 187 -0.69 3.69 15.32
CA LYS A 187 0.18 4.89 15.33
C LYS A 187 1.29 4.80 16.35
N ASN A 188 1.03 4.14 17.47
CA ASN A 188 1.96 4.04 18.61
C ASN A 188 2.88 2.80 18.52
N LEU A 189 2.81 2.05 17.41
CA LEU A 189 3.62 0.87 17.23
C LEU A 189 4.94 1.24 16.55
N ASP A 190 6.03 1.18 17.30
CA ASP A 190 7.36 1.37 16.74
C ASP A 190 7.73 0.20 15.81
N PHE A 191 7.95 0.49 14.53
CA PHE A 191 8.38 -0.51 13.55
C PHE A 191 9.74 -1.15 13.90
N GLN A 192 10.57 -0.50 14.72
CA GLN A 192 11.76 -1.13 15.28
C GLN A 192 11.43 -2.24 16.28
N LEU A 193 10.34 -2.10 17.05
CA LEU A 193 9.84 -3.19 17.90
C LEU A 193 9.39 -4.38 17.06
N LEU A 194 8.80 -4.12 15.89
CA LEU A 194 8.41 -5.19 14.96
C LEU A 194 9.60 -5.96 14.42
N ARG A 195 10.75 -5.30 14.16
CA ARG A 195 11.98 -6.00 13.77
C ARG A 195 12.43 -7.07 14.76
N LYS A 196 12.07 -6.95 16.05
CA LYS A 196 12.37 -7.98 17.08
C LYS A 196 11.60 -9.29 16.88
N ILE A 197 10.51 -9.26 16.11
CA ILE A 197 9.63 -10.40 15.82
C ILE A 197 9.57 -10.69 14.31
N ASP A 198 10.01 -9.76 13.45
CA ASP A 198 9.88 -9.80 11.98
C ASP A 198 10.45 -11.09 11.36
N GLY A 199 11.59 -11.59 11.86
CA GLY A 199 12.14 -12.88 11.41
C GLY A 199 11.17 -14.06 11.64
N GLN A 200 10.54 -14.12 12.81
CA GLN A 200 9.57 -15.16 13.17
C GLN A 200 8.21 -14.94 12.49
N LEU A 201 7.76 -13.69 12.38
CA LEU A 201 6.55 -13.31 11.65
C LEU A 201 6.65 -13.76 10.19
N MET A 202 7.80 -13.50 9.57
CA MET A 202 8.06 -13.89 8.19
C MET A 202 8.18 -15.40 7.99
N GLU A 203 8.76 -16.13 8.94
CA GLU A 203 8.80 -17.60 8.95
C GLU A 203 7.40 -18.22 9.13
N GLU A 204 6.57 -17.69 10.03
CA GLU A 204 5.22 -18.22 10.24
C GLU A 204 4.29 -17.88 9.05
N PHE A 205 4.47 -16.70 8.43
CA PHE A 205 3.83 -16.39 7.14
C PHE A 205 4.32 -17.28 6.00
N LYS A 206 5.57 -17.78 6.03
CA LYS A 206 6.05 -18.81 5.07
C LYS A 206 5.35 -20.15 5.33
N ARG A 207 5.27 -20.58 6.59
CA ARG A 207 4.60 -21.84 6.98
C ARG A 207 3.14 -21.89 6.56
N GLN A 208 2.42 -20.76 6.61
CA GLN A 208 1.04 -20.69 6.15
C GLN A 208 0.88 -20.70 4.62
N ASN A 209 1.93 -20.39 3.84
CA ASN A 209 1.81 -20.14 2.39
C ASN A 209 2.71 -21.00 1.46
N GLY A 210 3.60 -21.87 1.99
CA GLY A 210 4.32 -22.90 1.22
C GLY A 210 5.72 -22.52 0.71
N GLU A 211 6.72 -23.21 1.28
CA GLU A 211 8.16 -23.47 0.95
C GLU A 211 9.16 -22.41 0.42
N ASP A 212 10.44 -22.71 0.74
CA ASP A 212 11.71 -21.95 0.70
C ASP A 212 12.16 -21.45 -0.69
N THR A 213 12.85 -20.32 -0.88
CA THR A 213 14.20 -19.97 -0.39
C THR A 213 14.51 -18.51 -0.76
N GLY A 214 15.40 -17.85 -0.03
CA GLY A 214 16.12 -16.65 -0.53
C GLY A 214 16.00 -15.41 0.34
N CYS A 215 17.12 -15.03 0.96
CA CYS A 215 17.29 -13.92 1.89
C CYS A 215 16.72 -12.58 1.35
N TYR A 216 15.67 -12.09 2.00
CA TYR A 216 15.29 -10.68 1.95
C TYR A 216 15.87 -9.98 3.17
N GLY A 217 16.74 -8.99 2.92
CA GLY A 217 17.14 -8.03 3.95
C GLY A 217 15.89 -7.38 4.53
N GLY A 218 15.85 -7.24 5.86
CA GLY A 218 14.77 -6.60 6.61
C GLY A 218 14.51 -5.18 6.12
N GLY A 219 13.73 -5.09 5.05
CA GLY A 219 13.34 -3.88 4.37
C GLY A 219 12.32 -3.16 5.23
N ASP A 220 12.85 -2.35 6.13
CA ASP A 220 12.16 -1.43 7.00
C ASP A 220 10.82 -0.94 6.43
N TRP A 221 9.72 -1.35 7.06
CA TRP A 221 8.38 -0.91 6.69
C TRP A 221 8.24 0.62 6.68
N GLY A 222 9.01 1.30 7.55
CA GLY A 222 9.14 2.77 7.54
C GLY A 222 9.73 3.28 6.23
N THR A 223 10.88 2.75 5.81
CA THR A 223 11.53 3.10 4.54
C THR A 223 10.63 2.89 3.32
N HIS A 224 9.81 1.83 3.29
CA HIS A 224 8.84 1.61 2.21
C HIS A 224 7.71 2.64 2.22
N GLY A 225 7.22 3.03 3.39
CA GLY A 225 6.23 4.08 3.55
C GLY A 225 6.73 5.44 3.05
N ASP A 226 7.94 5.84 3.44
CA ASP A 226 8.55 7.12 3.04
C ASP A 226 8.89 7.13 1.54
N SER A 227 9.35 5.99 1.01
CA SER A 227 9.58 5.81 -0.42
C SER A 227 8.29 5.90 -1.23
N PHE A 228 7.17 5.39 -0.68
CA PHE A 228 5.86 5.50 -1.30
C PHE A 228 5.40 6.96 -1.36
N ASP A 229 5.46 7.68 -0.23
CA ASP A 229 5.00 9.07 -0.16
C ASP A 229 5.78 9.97 -1.13
N SER A 230 7.12 9.88 -1.11
CA SER A 230 7.97 10.63 -2.05
C SER A 230 7.70 10.30 -3.52
N SER A 231 7.44 9.03 -3.83
CA SER A 231 7.07 8.59 -5.18
C SER A 231 5.68 9.07 -5.59
N PHE A 232 4.74 9.12 -4.66
CA PHE A 232 3.37 9.58 -4.90
C PHE A 232 3.33 11.08 -5.16
N ASP A 233 3.98 11.87 -4.31
CA ASP A 233 4.06 13.33 -4.45
C ASP A 233 4.75 13.70 -5.78
N SER A 234 5.75 12.91 -6.20
CA SER A 234 6.36 13.03 -7.53
C SER A 234 5.39 12.66 -8.67
N ALA A 235 4.53 11.66 -8.49
CA ALA A 235 3.56 11.22 -9.49
C ALA A 235 2.43 12.24 -9.70
N ASP A 236 1.97 12.87 -8.63
CA ASP A 236 0.94 13.93 -8.65
C ASP A 236 1.47 15.21 -9.31
N SER A 237 2.75 15.51 -9.11
CA SER A 237 3.44 16.68 -9.72
C SER A 237 3.54 16.61 -11.26
N PHE A 238 3.29 15.46 -11.90
CA PHE A 238 3.20 15.37 -13.36
C PHE A 238 1.81 15.75 -13.92
N GLY A 239 0.87 16.16 -13.06
CA GLY A 239 -0.48 16.61 -13.44
C GLY A 239 -0.63 18.11 -13.71
N GLY A 240 0.44 18.91 -13.57
CA GLY A 240 0.44 20.35 -13.81
C GLY A 240 1.42 20.73 -14.93
N ASP A 241 0.89 21.34 -15.99
CA ASP A 241 1.58 22.18 -16.97
C ASP A 241 2.84 21.62 -17.65
N SER A 242 2.66 20.87 -18.74
CA SER A 242 3.55 21.02 -19.90
C SER A 242 3.14 22.25 -20.71
N GLY A 243 3.12 23.41 -20.05
CA GLY A 243 3.19 24.71 -20.69
C GLY A 243 4.66 24.97 -21.02
N CYS A 244 5.00 24.91 -22.30
CA CYS A 244 6.25 25.47 -22.80
C CYS A 244 6.34 26.94 -22.39
N SER A 245 7.16 27.25 -21.40
CA SER A 245 7.54 28.63 -21.07
C SER A 245 9.03 28.71 -20.80
N GLY A 246 9.73 29.38 -21.74
CA GLY A 246 10.99 30.06 -21.44
C GLY A 246 12.29 29.33 -21.80
N CYS A 247 12.62 29.26 -23.08
CA CYS A 247 14.00 29.51 -23.52
C CYS A 247 13.98 30.68 -24.50
N SER A 248 14.29 31.85 -23.97
CA SER A 248 14.61 33.08 -24.68
C SER A 248 16.02 32.97 -25.31
N GLY A 249 16.12 33.34 -26.59
CA GLY A 249 17.31 34.00 -27.14
C GLY A 249 18.47 33.13 -27.63
N CYS A 250 18.49 32.86 -28.94
CA CYS A 250 19.62 32.82 -29.89
C CYS A 250 18.98 32.38 -31.23
N GLY A 251 18.98 33.08 -32.35
CA GLY A 251 19.98 33.96 -32.93
C GLY A 251 20.45 33.34 -34.26
N GLY A 252 19.83 33.72 -35.38
CA GLY A 252 20.44 33.79 -36.73
C GLY A 252 20.69 32.51 -37.56
N CYS A 253 20.48 32.67 -38.87
CA CYS A 253 20.91 31.85 -40.03
C CYS A 253 20.16 30.51 -40.22
N GLY A 254 19.63 30.12 -41.39
CA GLY A 254 19.75 30.59 -42.77
C GLY A 254 19.74 29.37 -43.71
N GLY A 255 18.90 29.38 -44.74
CA GLY A 255 19.17 28.74 -46.05
C GLY A 255 19.08 27.21 -46.23
N CYS A 256 18.29 26.87 -47.26
CA CYS A 256 18.42 25.73 -48.19
C CYS A 256 17.93 24.33 -47.78
N GLY A 257 17.12 23.78 -48.70
CA GLY A 257 16.56 22.43 -48.73
C GLY A 257 15.28 22.41 -49.55
#